data_AF-A0A543NK29-F1
#
_entry.id   AF-A0A543NK29-F1
#
_cell.length_a   1.000
_cell.length_b   1.000
_cell.length_c   1.000
_cell.angle_alpha   90.00
_cell.angle_beta   90.00
_cell.angle_gamma   90.00
#
_symmetry.space_group_name_H-M   'P 1'
#
loop_
_entity.id
_entity.type
_entity.pdbx_description
1 polymer ?
#
loop_
_entity_poly.entity_id
_entity_poly.type
_entity_poly.pdbx_seq_one_letter_code
_entity_poly.pdbx_strand_id
1 'polypeptide(L)' 'MRLTLLDKDRDSKSKACPSVYIADTGELVIQGAEVTGDDTSALQDPLPSETAVRISPEIILRAVEKYKRNGVS' A
#
# COMPACT_ATOMS: atom_id res chain seq x y z
N MET A 1 3.12 -16.15 -3.08
CA MET A 1 3.77 -14.89 -2.72
C MET A 1 3.89 -14.82 -1.21
N ARG A 2 5.09 -14.54 -0.70
CA ARG A 2 5.32 -14.22 0.72
C ARG A 2 5.40 -12.69 0.87
N LEU A 3 4.76 -12.16 1.90
CA LEU A 3 4.72 -10.72 2.17
C LEU A 3 5.48 -10.39 3.45
N THR A 4 6.35 -9.39 3.40
CA THR A 4 7.01 -8.81 4.57
C THR A 4 6.46 -7.41 4.81
N LEU A 5 5.92 -7.16 6.00
CA LEU A 5 5.37 -5.86 6.36
C LEU A 5 6.49 -4.82 6.47
N LEU A 6 6.35 -3.71 5.74
CA LEU A 6 7.23 -2.55 5.86
C LEU A 6 6.66 -1.56 6.89
N ASP A 7 5.47 -1.05 6.68
CA ASP A 7 4.81 -0.12 7.60
C ASP A 7 3.29 -0.27 7.55
N LYS A 8 2.61 0.26 8.56
CA LYS A 8 1.16 0.28 8.66
C LYS A 8 0.71 1.46 9.49
N ASP A 9 -0.58 1.77 9.40
CA ASP A 9 -1.20 2.74 10.30
C ASP A 9 -0.96 2.32 11.77
N ARG A 10 -0.47 3.27 12.57
CA ARG A 10 -0.12 3.08 13.99
C ARG A 10 -1.28 3.41 14.92
N ASP A 11 -2.26 4.18 14.44
CA ASP A 11 -3.40 4.67 15.22
C ASP A 11 -4.67 3.83 15.02
N SER A 12 -4.58 2.73 14.27
CA SER A 12 -5.72 1.91 13.89
C SER A 12 -6.36 1.20 15.09
N LYS A 13 -7.31 1.89 15.73
CA LYS A 13 -8.30 1.30 16.65
C LYS A 13 -9.43 0.55 15.92
N SER A 14 -9.48 0.61 14.59
CA SER A 14 -10.51 -0.03 13.76
C SER A 14 -9.97 -1.25 12.99
N LYS A 15 -10.87 -2.12 12.51
CA LYS A 15 -10.59 -3.45 11.94
C LYS A 15 -9.84 -3.46 10.60
N ALA A 16 -9.46 -2.31 10.03
CA ALA A 16 -8.69 -2.23 8.80
C ALA A 16 -7.46 -1.33 9.02
N CYS A 17 -6.26 -1.93 9.06
CA CYS A 17 -5.00 -1.21 9.13
C CYS A 17 -4.44 -1.04 7.71
N PRO A 18 -4.49 0.15 7.10
CA PRO A 18 -3.75 0.40 5.87
C PRO A 18 -2.27 0.06 6.07
N SER A 19 -1.69 -0.68 5.13
CA SER A 19 -0.40 -1.34 5.29
C SER A 19 0.34 -1.42 3.97
N VAL A 20 1.67 -1.40 4.04
CA VAL A 20 2.56 -1.58 2.90
C VAL A 20 3.49 -2.74 3.18
N TYR A 21 3.56 -3.66 2.22
CA TYR A 21 4.39 -4.85 2.26
C TYR A 21 5.39 -4.83 1.10
N ILE A 22 6.47 -5.59 1.22
CA ILE A 22 7.32 -6.03 0.11
C ILE A 22 7.06 -7.52 -0.13
N ALA A 23 6.77 -7.87 -1.39
CA ALA A 23 6.67 -9.25 -1.81
C ALA A 23 8.06 -9.88 -1.96
N ASP A 24 8.15 -11.20 -1.83
CA ASP A 24 9.36 -11.97 -2.16
C ASP A 24 9.78 -11.87 -3.64
N THR A 25 8.87 -11.41 -4.49
CA THR A 25 9.09 -11.09 -5.91
C THR A 25 9.59 -9.66 -6.15
N GLY A 26 9.62 -8.80 -5.12
CA GLY A 26 10.20 -7.46 -5.16
C GLY A 26 9.19 -6.31 -5.33
N GLU A 27 7.92 -6.59 -5.58
CA GLU A 27 6.87 -5.59 -5.69
C GLU A 27 6.39 -5.11 -4.32
N LEU A 28 6.04 -3.83 -4.25
CA LEU A 28 5.28 -3.32 -3.12
C LEU A 28 3.82 -3.75 -3.24
N VAL A 29 3.27 -4.28 -2.15
CA VAL A 29 1.85 -4.62 -2.05
C VAL A 29 1.20 -3.68 -1.05
N ILE A 30 0.15 -2.98 -1.47
CA ILE A 30 -0.51 -1.93 -0.69
C ILE A 30 -1.91 -2.39 -0.31
N GLN A 31 -2.20 -2.37 0.98
CA GLN A 31 -3.53 -2.61 1.53
C GLN A 31 -4.12 -1.29 2.02
N GLY A 32 -5.34 -0.98 1.61
CA GLY A 32 -6.08 0.21 2.03
C GLY A 32 -7.56 0.08 1.75
N ALA A 33 -8.30 1.18 1.92
CA ALA A 33 -9.71 1.23 1.54
C ALA A 33 -9.83 1.42 0.03
N GLU A 34 -10.59 0.57 -0.65
CA GLU A 34 -10.81 0.67 -2.09
C GLU A 34 -11.32 2.06 -2.50
N VAL A 35 -10.82 2.55 -3.65
CA VAL A 35 -11.40 3.72 -4.34
C VAL A 35 -12.60 3.21 -5.13
N THR A 36 -13.79 3.74 -4.85
CA THR A 36 -15.06 3.27 -5.43
C THR A 36 -15.96 4.44 -5.82
N GLY A 37 -17.00 4.18 -6.61
CA GLY A 37 -17.97 5.19 -7.01
C GLY A 37 -17.37 6.27 -7.90
N ASP A 38 -17.82 7.51 -7.75
CA ASP A 38 -17.42 8.64 -8.59
C ASP A 38 -15.91 8.93 -8.54
N ASP A 39 -15.24 8.60 -7.43
CA ASP A 39 -13.78 8.77 -7.27
C ASP A 39 -12.97 7.91 -8.25
N THR A 40 -13.54 6.82 -8.76
CA THR A 40 -12.87 5.97 -9.77
C THR A 40 -12.63 6.70 -11.08
N SER A 41 -13.47 7.69 -11.41
CA SER A 41 -13.31 8.50 -12.63
C SER A 41 -12.09 9.43 -12.59
N ALA A 42 -11.53 9.67 -11.40
CA ALA A 42 -10.29 10.43 -11.23
C ALA A 42 -9.03 9.57 -11.44
N LEU A 43 -9.17 8.24 -11.56
CA LEU A 43 -8.07 7.34 -11.87
C LEU A 43 -7.74 7.42 -13.37
N GLN A 44 -6.45 7.36 -13.68
CA GLN A 44 -5.99 7.40 -15.06
C GLN A 44 -5.94 5.97 -15.63
N ASP A 45 -6.81 5.69 -16.61
CA ASP A 45 -6.85 4.46 -17.41
C ASP A 45 -6.78 3.13 -16.61
N PRO A 46 -7.59 2.93 -15.54
CA PRO A 46 -7.52 1.72 -14.73
C PRO A 46 -7.89 0.47 -15.54
N LEU A 47 -7.07 -0.58 -15.47
CA LEU A 47 -7.38 -1.86 -16.09
C LEU A 47 -8.39 -2.65 -15.24
N PRO A 48 -9.19 -3.55 -15.83
CA PRO A 48 -10.16 -4.37 -15.08
C PRO A 48 -9.56 -5.24 -13.96
N SER A 49 -8.26 -5.54 -14.04
CA SER A 49 -7.53 -6.32 -13.03
C SER A 49 -6.86 -5.47 -11.96
N GLU A 50 -6.91 -4.14 -12.07
CA GLU A 50 -6.31 -3.23 -11.11
C GLU A 50 -7.28 -2.88 -9.99
N THR A 51 -6.72 -2.55 -8.83
CA THR A 51 -7.48 -2.04 -7.69
C THR A 51 -6.72 -0.88 -7.10
N ALA A 52 -7.35 0.30 -7.09
CA ALA A 52 -6.81 1.46 -6.41
C ALA A 52 -7.29 1.49 -4.97
N VAL A 53 -6.38 1.81 -4.04
CA VAL A 53 -6.69 1.93 -2.62
C VAL A 53 -6.24 3.28 -2.08
N ARG A 54 -7.00 3.79 -1.12
CA ARG A 54 -6.68 4.97 -0.33
C ARG A 54 -5.81 4.57 0.86
N ILE A 55 -4.69 5.27 1.02
CA ILE A 55 -3.74 5.09 2.12
C ILE A 55 -3.16 6.44 2.53
N SER A 56 -2.83 6.61 3.82
CA SER A 56 -2.14 7.82 4.28
C SER A 56 -0.74 7.91 3.65
N PRO A 57 -0.35 9.06 3.07
CA PRO A 57 0.98 9.25 2.48
C PRO A 57 2.12 8.93 3.44
N GLU A 58 1.93 9.22 4.74
CA GLU A 58 2.91 8.97 5.79
C GLU A 58 3.28 7.48 5.91
N ILE A 59 2.36 6.56 5.64
CA ILE A 59 2.63 5.12 5.68
C ILE A 59 3.55 4.74 4.51
N ILE A 60 3.30 5.29 3.32
CA ILE A 60 4.13 5.06 2.12
C ILE A 60 5.55 5.61 2.34
N LEU A 61 5.67 6.84 2.83
CA LEU A 61 6.97 7.48 3.05
C LEU A 61 7.84 6.68 4.03
N ARG A 62 7.25 6.23 5.16
CA ARG A 62 7.97 5.37 6.12
C ARG A 62 8.29 3.99 5.57
N ALA A 63 7.40 3.40 4.77
CA ALA A 63 7.66 2.12 4.12
C ALA A 63 8.84 2.22 3.14
N VAL A 64 8.91 3.28 2.33
CA VAL A 64 10.03 3.57 1.43
C VAL A 64 11.33 3.76 2.20
N GLU A 65 11.30 4.49 3.31
CA GLU A 65 12.47 4.67 4.16
C GLU A 65 12.98 3.32 4.72
N LYS A 66 12.08 2.48 5.22
CA LYS A 66 12.44 1.13 5.68
C LYS A 66 12.96 0.24 4.57
N TYR A 67 12.35 0.27 3.40
CA TYR A 67 12.82 -0.45 2.23
C TYR A 67 14.26 -0.07 1.86
N LYS A 68 14.57 1.23 1.81
CA LYS A 68 15.92 1.74 1.55
C LYS A 68 16.93 1.29 2.61
N ARG A 69 16.55 1.32 3.90
CA ARG A 69 17.42 0.92 5.03
C ARG A 69 17.69 -0.59 5.07
N ASN A 70 16.73 -1.40 4.65
CA ASN A 70 16.85 -2.86 4.66
C ASN A 70 17.70 -3.41 3.51
N GLY A 71 18.24 -2.53 2.64
CA GLY A 71 19.19 -2.89 1.62
C GLY A 71 18.55 -3.64 0.45
N VAL A 72 18.26 -2.91 -0.63
CA VAL A 72 18.51 -3.50 -1.94
C VAL A 72 20.04 -3.67 -2.01
N SER A 73 20.49 -4.92 -1.92
CA SER A 73 21.87 -5.30 -2.25
C SER A 73 21.98 -5.43 -3.76
#